data_AF-A0A392N9T8-F1
#
_entry.id   AF-A0A392N9T8-F1
#
_cell.length_a   1.000
_cell.length_b   1.000
_cell.length_c   1.000
_cell.angle_alpha   90.00
_cell.angle_beta   90.00
_cell.angle_gamma   90.00
#
_symmetry.space_group_name_H-M   'P 1'
#
loop_
_entity.id
_entity.type
_entity.pdbx_description
1 polymer ?
#
loop_
_entity_poly.entity_id
_entity_poly.type
_entity_poly.pdbx_seq_one_letter_code
_entity_poly.pdbx_strand_id
1 'polypeptide(L)'
;MSKTLGNVIDPLDTIKEFGTDALRFTVALGTAGQDLNLSTERLTSNKAFTNKLWNAGKFVLQNLPKENDISAWENILTYKFDTEDSVLNLPLPERWVVSKLHLLIESVSASYDKFFFGEVGREIYDFFWADFAD
;
A
#
# COMPACT_ATOMS: atom_id res chain seq x y z
N MET A 1 3.80 25.76 -7.97
CA MET A 1 2.56 26.14 -8.70
C MET A 1 2.14 27.53 -8.25
N SER A 2 1.71 28.41 -9.15
CA SER A 2 1.31 29.78 -8.83
C SER A 2 0.06 30.20 -9.60
N LYS A 3 -0.91 30.79 -8.90
CA LYS A 3 -2.14 31.34 -9.51
C LYS A 3 -1.81 32.41 -10.57
N THR A 4 -0.78 33.22 -10.35
CA THR A 4 -0.35 34.26 -11.29
C THR A 4 0.29 33.72 -12.56
N LEU A 5 0.88 32.52 -12.52
CA LEU A 5 1.45 31.87 -13.71
C LEU A 5 0.44 30.98 -14.45
N GLY A 6 -0.78 30.84 -13.92
CA GLY A 6 -1.82 29.98 -14.50
C GLY A 6 -1.49 28.47 -14.45
N ASN A 7 -0.44 28.06 -13.75
CA ASN A 7 0.02 26.67 -13.67
C ASN A 7 -0.43 25.97 -12.38
N VAL A 8 -1.68 26.22 -11.97
CA VAL A 8 -2.29 25.61 -10.79
C VAL A 8 -3.06 24.38 -11.22
N ILE A 9 -2.80 23.27 -10.55
CA ILE A 9 -3.61 22.05 -10.65
C ILE A 9 -4.70 22.16 -9.59
N ASP A 10 -5.97 22.14 -10.01
CA ASP A 10 -7.10 22.11 -9.07
C ASP A 10 -7.17 20.71 -8.41
N PRO A 11 -7.08 20.61 -7.08
CA PRO A 11 -7.16 19.33 -6.40
C PRO A 11 -8.52 18.64 -6.58
N LEU A 12 -9.62 19.38 -6.71
CA LEU A 12 -10.96 18.81 -6.89
C LEU A 12 -11.11 18.16 -8.27
N ASP A 13 -10.61 18.82 -9.32
CA ASP A 13 -10.57 18.24 -10.67
C ASP A 13 -9.69 17.01 -10.70
N THR A 14 -8.52 17.08 -10.04
CA THR A 14 -7.59 15.94 -9.94
C THR A 14 -8.21 14.76 -9.19
N ILE A 15 -8.92 15.01 -8.09
CA ILE A 15 -9.65 13.98 -7.34
C ILE A 15 -10.73 13.34 -8.22
N LYS A 16 -11.47 14.15 -8.99
CA LYS A 16 -12.52 13.66 -9.89
C LYS A 16 -11.96 12.76 -10.99
N GLU A 17 -10.78 13.07 -11.52
CA GLU A 17 -10.16 12.32 -12.61
C GLU A 17 -9.36 11.09 -12.15
N PHE A 18 -8.56 11.23 -11.09
CA PHE A 18 -7.60 10.21 -10.65
C PHE A 18 -8.01 9.49 -9.37
N GLY A 19 -8.86 10.10 -8.54
CA GLY A 19 -9.24 9.62 -7.22
C GLY A 19 -8.41 10.27 -6.10
N THR A 20 -9.02 10.34 -4.91
CA THR A 20 -8.41 10.96 -3.72
C THR A 20 -7.12 10.26 -3.30
N ASP A 21 -7.11 8.94 -3.28
CA ASP A 21 -5.95 8.18 -2.80
C ASP A 21 -4.77 8.26 -3.77
N ALA A 22 -5.03 8.27 -5.08
CA ALA A 22 -3.99 8.48 -6.08
C ALA A 22 -3.30 9.85 -5.90
N LEU A 23 -4.07 10.91 -5.66
CA LEU A 23 -3.53 12.24 -5.37
C LEU A 23 -2.75 12.25 -4.04
N ARG A 24 -3.34 11.74 -2.94
CA ARG A 24 -2.69 11.72 -1.63
C ARG A 24 -1.39 10.93 -1.65
N PHE A 25 -1.38 9.77 -2.30
CA PHE A 25 -0.19 8.94 -2.44
C PHE A 25 0.89 9.66 -3.26
N THR A 26 0.51 10.31 -4.37
CA THR A 26 1.45 11.11 -5.17
C THR A 26 2.11 12.22 -4.36
N VAL A 27 1.34 12.91 -3.51
CA VAL A 27 1.87 13.96 -2.63
C VAL A 27 2.76 13.38 -1.54
N ALA A 28 2.36 12.26 -0.93
CA ALA A 28 3.11 11.59 0.13
C ALA A 28 4.48 11.09 -0.36
N LEU A 29 4.59 10.68 -1.62
CA LEU A 29 5.85 10.25 -2.25
C LEU A 29 6.88 11.39 -2.45
N GLY A 30 6.51 12.63 -2.17
CA GLY A 30 7.43 13.77 -2.18
C GLY A 30 8.52 13.65 -1.12
N THR A 31 9.72 14.12 -1.43
CA THR A 31 10.82 14.19 -0.47
C THR A 31 10.66 15.43 0.40
N ALA A 32 10.72 15.27 1.72
CA ALA A 32 10.64 16.40 2.65
C ALA A 32 11.72 17.44 2.35
N GLY A 33 11.30 18.71 2.25
CA GLY A 33 12.20 19.84 1.95
C GLY A 33 12.57 20.01 0.47
N GLN A 34 12.01 19.19 -0.44
CA GLN A 34 12.17 19.34 -1.88
C GLN A 34 10.84 19.71 -2.55
N ASP A 35 10.93 20.46 -3.64
CA ASP A 35 9.76 20.74 -4.47
C ASP A 35 9.27 19.46 -5.16
N LEU A 36 7.98 19.15 -4.98
CA LEU A 36 7.33 18.06 -5.67
C LEU A 36 6.80 18.54 -7.03
N ASN A 37 7.33 17.97 -8.11
CA ASN A 37 6.71 18.11 -9.43
C ASN A 37 5.49 17.17 -9.52
N LEU A 38 4.29 17.72 -9.33
CA LEU A 38 3.03 17.01 -9.52
C LEU A 38 2.71 16.93 -11.02
N SER A 39 2.91 15.76 -11.62
CA SER A 39 2.61 15.51 -13.02
C SER A 39 1.44 14.54 -13.18
N THR A 40 0.72 14.66 -14.29
CA THR A 40 -0.35 13.73 -14.68
C THR A 40 0.17 12.30 -14.86
N GLU A 41 1.41 12.13 -15.30
CA GLU A 41 2.07 10.83 -15.39
C GLU A 41 2.18 10.16 -14.01
N ARG A 42 2.69 10.88 -12.99
CA ARG A 42 2.78 10.35 -11.62
C ARG A 42 1.40 10.01 -11.06
N LEU A 43 0.41 10.87 -11.29
CA LEU A 43 -0.98 10.62 -10.89
C LEU A 43 -1.55 9.36 -11.56
N THR A 44 -1.24 9.16 -12.85
CA THR A 44 -1.69 7.98 -13.61
C THR A 44 -1.08 6.70 -13.06
N SER A 45 0.23 6.70 -12.80
CA SER A 45 0.91 5.54 -12.20
C SER A 45 0.37 5.23 -10.80
N ASN A 46 0.15 6.25 -9.97
CA ASN A 46 -0.39 6.05 -8.62
C ASN A 46 -1.87 5.64 -8.63
N LYS A 47 -2.65 6.06 -9.64
CA LYS A 47 -3.99 5.52 -9.88
C LYS A 47 -3.93 4.03 -10.23
N ALA A 48 -3.00 3.62 -11.09
CA ALA A 48 -2.80 2.21 -11.41
C ALA A 48 -2.47 1.37 -10.16
N PHE A 49 -1.64 1.91 -9.26
CA PHE A 49 -1.38 1.29 -7.96
C PHE A 49 -2.63 1.13 -7.09
N THR A 50 -3.44 2.19 -6.94
CA THR A 50 -4.71 2.09 -6.19
C THR A 50 -5.66 1.04 -6.79
N ASN A 51 -5.66 0.90 -8.12
CA ASN A 51 -6.42 -0.15 -8.79
C ASN A 51 -5.85 -1.56 -8.53
N LYS A 52 -4.52 -1.72 -8.48
CA LYS A 52 -3.89 -3.00 -8.12
C LYS A 52 -4.27 -3.40 -6.68
N LEU A 53 -4.25 -2.47 -5.73
CA LEU A 53 -4.72 -2.68 -4.35
C LEU A 53 -6.18 -3.14 -4.32
N TRP A 54 -7.05 -2.44 -5.05
CA TRP A 54 -8.48 -2.82 -5.17
C TRP A 54 -8.66 -4.24 -5.73
N ASN A 55 -7.94 -4.57 -6.80
CA ASN A 55 -8.04 -5.88 -7.44
C ASN A 55 -7.54 -7.01 -6.52
N ALA A 56 -6.44 -6.81 -5.80
CA ALA A 56 -5.94 -7.78 -4.83
C ALA A 56 -6.92 -7.97 -3.67
N GLY A 57 -7.45 -6.88 -3.10
CA GLY A 57 -8.46 -6.94 -2.05
C GLY A 57 -9.71 -7.69 -2.51
N LYS A 58 -10.20 -7.39 -3.72
CA LYS A 58 -11.33 -8.12 -4.32
C LYS A 58 -11.02 -9.60 -4.51
N PHE A 59 -9.82 -9.95 -4.98
CA PHE A 59 -9.39 -11.35 -5.13
C PHE A 59 -9.39 -12.08 -3.79
N VAL A 60 -8.82 -11.47 -2.73
CA VAL A 60 -8.83 -12.06 -1.38
C VAL A 60 -10.27 -12.27 -0.92
N LEU A 61 -11.12 -11.25 -0.98
CA LEU A 61 -12.52 -11.34 -0.55
C LEU A 61 -13.31 -12.44 -1.30
N GLN A 62 -13.02 -12.66 -2.58
CA GLN A 62 -13.65 -13.71 -3.38
C GLN A 62 -13.22 -15.13 -2.98
N ASN A 63 -12.05 -15.27 -2.35
CA ASN A 63 -11.51 -16.55 -1.88
C ASN A 63 -11.78 -16.81 -0.39
N LEU A 64 -12.35 -15.84 0.34
CA LEU A 64 -12.72 -16.05 1.74
C LEU A 64 -13.94 -16.96 1.86
N PRO A 65 -14.08 -17.70 2.98
CA PRO A 65 -15.27 -18.48 3.27
C PRO A 65 -16.52 -17.61 3.32
N LYS A 66 -17.68 -18.24 3.09
CA LYS A 66 -18.97 -17.56 3.29
C LYS A 66 -19.09 -17.13 4.76
N GLU A 67 -19.75 -16.00 5.01
CA GLU A 67 -19.91 -15.44 6.36
C GLU A 67 -20.59 -16.40 7.35
N ASN A 68 -21.43 -17.31 6.87
CA ASN A 68 -22.13 -18.29 7.69
C ASN A 68 -21.34 -19.57 7.96
N ASP A 69 -20.14 -19.74 7.38
CA ASP A 69 -19.27 -20.90 7.62
C ASP A 69 -18.34 -20.63 8.80
N ILE A 70 -18.90 -20.72 10.01
CA ILE A 70 -18.20 -20.41 11.26
C ILE A 70 -16.94 -21.28 11.42
N SER A 71 -17.00 -22.56 11.06
CA SER A 71 -15.86 -23.48 11.21
C SER A 71 -14.69 -23.11 10.31
N ALA A 72 -14.95 -22.66 9.08
CA ALA A 72 -13.90 -22.19 8.18
C ALA A 72 -13.25 -20.90 8.70
N TRP A 73 -14.05 -19.97 9.24
CA TRP A 73 -13.54 -18.75 9.87
C TRP A 73 -12.70 -19.04 11.13
N GLU A 74 -13.15 -19.94 12.00
CA GLU A 74 -12.39 -20.38 13.16
C GLU A 74 -11.04 -20.96 12.74
N ASN A 75 -10.99 -21.77 11.68
CA ASN A 75 -9.74 -22.29 11.12
C ASN A 75 -8.79 -21.17 10.67
N ILE A 76 -9.27 -20.20 9.88
CA ILE A 76 -8.43 -19.07 9.41
C ILE A 76 -7.89 -18.26 10.60
N LEU A 77 -8.70 -18.03 11.62
CA LEU A 77 -8.29 -17.27 12.81
C LEU A 77 -7.27 -18.00 13.70
N THR A 78 -7.05 -19.31 13.48
CA THR A 78 -5.99 -20.06 14.17
C THR A 78 -4.60 -19.69 13.69
N TYR A 79 -4.45 -19.22 12.44
CA TYR A 79 -3.15 -18.76 11.95
C TYR A 79 -2.71 -17.51 12.72
N LYS A 80 -1.51 -17.59 13.27
CA LYS A 80 -0.84 -16.50 13.99
C LYS A 80 0.45 -16.14 13.28
N PHE A 81 0.82 -14.87 13.39
CA PHE A 81 1.99 -14.30 12.71
C PHE A 81 2.83 -13.45 13.67
N ASP A 82 2.47 -13.39 14.95
CA ASP A 82 3.05 -12.49 15.95
C ASP A 82 4.27 -13.07 16.69
N THR A 83 4.60 -14.35 16.45
CA THR A 83 5.76 -15.01 17.09
C THR A 83 6.65 -15.70 16.06
N GLU A 84 7.95 -15.82 16.36
CA GLU A 84 8.90 -16.51 15.48
C GLU A 84 8.48 -17.97 15.23
N ASP A 85 8.06 -18.69 16.27
CA ASP A 85 7.58 -20.08 16.14
C ASP A 85 6.37 -20.18 15.21
N SER A 86 5.39 -19.26 15.33
CA SER A 86 4.23 -19.26 14.44
C SER A 86 4.61 -19.04 12.96
N VAL A 87 5.61 -18.19 12.69
CA VAL A 87 6.10 -17.94 11.33
C VAL A 87 6.91 -19.12 10.81
N LEU A 88 7.76 -19.74 11.65
CA LEU A 88 8.55 -20.92 11.31
C LEU A 88 7.71 -22.18 11.08
N ASN A 89 6.47 -22.22 11.57
CA ASN A 89 5.54 -23.31 11.29
C ASN A 89 4.75 -23.14 9.98
N LEU A 90 4.86 -21.98 9.33
CA LEU A 90 4.23 -21.75 8.03
C LEU A 90 4.92 -22.52 6.90
N PRO A 91 4.18 -22.90 5.84
CA PRO A 91 4.81 -23.37 4.61
C PRO A 91 5.72 -22.30 3.99
N LEU A 92 6.63 -22.72 3.11
CA LEU A 92 7.73 -21.88 2.65
C LEU A 92 7.28 -20.55 2.01
N PRO A 93 6.30 -20.53 1.07
CA PRO A 93 5.85 -19.27 0.45
C PRO A 93 5.27 -18.28 1.48
N GLU A 94 4.41 -18.77 2.37
CA GLU A 94 3.76 -17.97 3.41
C GLU A 94 4.78 -17.46 4.42
N ARG A 95 5.72 -18.31 4.84
CA ARG A 95 6.82 -17.92 5.71
C ARG A 95 7.64 -16.80 5.10
N TRP A 96 7.97 -16.90 3.82
CA TRP A 96 8.77 -15.89 3.13
C TRP A 96 8.04 -14.54 3.08
N VAL A 97 6.77 -14.51 2.65
CA VAL A 97 6.02 -13.24 2.53
C VAL A 97 5.73 -12.62 3.89
N VAL A 98 5.43 -13.42 4.93
CA VAL A 98 5.21 -12.93 6.30
C VAL A 98 6.51 -12.40 6.90
N SER A 99 7.65 -13.05 6.64
CA SER A 99 8.96 -12.54 7.10
C SER A 99 9.27 -11.19 6.45
N LYS A 100 9.02 -11.06 5.15
CA LYS A 100 9.20 -9.79 4.41
C LYS A 100 8.26 -8.70 4.91
N LEU A 101 7.02 -9.05 5.26
CA LEU A 101 6.07 -8.14 5.89
C LEU A 101 6.57 -7.61 7.23
N HIS A 102 7.16 -8.45 8.09
CA HIS A 102 7.73 -7.97 9.36
C HIS A 102 8.89 -7.00 9.15
N LEU A 103 9.79 -7.29 8.21
CA LEU A 103 10.88 -6.37 7.85
C LEU A 103 10.34 -5.03 7.35
N LEU A 104 9.30 -5.06 6.51
CA LEU A 104 8.62 -3.85 6.05
C LEU A 104 7.99 -3.07 7.21
N ILE A 105 7.30 -3.74 8.13
CA ILE A 105 6.68 -3.07 9.29
C ILE A 105 7.73 -2.34 10.11
N GLU A 106 8.88 -2.96 10.35
CA GLU A 106 9.99 -2.34 11.09
C GLU A 106 10.55 -1.11 10.35
N SER A 107 10.87 -1.24 9.07
CA SER A 107 11.45 -0.14 8.27
C SER A 107 10.47 1.03 8.10
N VAL A 108 9.21 0.73 7.78
CA VAL A 108 8.14 1.72 7.63
C VAL A 108 7.88 2.43 8.94
N SER A 109 7.82 1.71 10.07
CA SER A 109 7.60 2.35 11.38
C SER A 109 8.72 3.33 11.72
N ALA A 110 9.97 2.94 11.51
CA ALA A 110 11.13 3.80 11.74
C ALA A 110 11.15 5.04 10.80
N SER A 111 10.71 4.90 9.55
CA SER A 111 10.56 6.01 8.61
C SER A 111 9.37 6.91 8.97
N TYR A 112 8.28 6.33 9.47
CA TYR A 112 7.08 7.05 9.88
C TYR A 112 7.35 7.95 11.09
N ASP A 113 8.07 7.46 12.10
CA ASP A 113 8.47 8.23 13.29
C ASP A 113 9.34 9.45 12.95
N LYS A 114 10.04 9.40 11.81
CA LYS A 114 10.87 10.48 11.28
C LYS A 114 10.14 11.38 10.28
N PHE A 115 8.84 11.16 10.06
CA PHE A 115 8.01 11.85 9.06
C PHE A 115 8.52 11.67 7.62
N PHE A 116 9.23 10.58 7.32
CA PHE A 116 9.71 10.26 5.98
C PHE A 116 8.65 9.51 5.17
N PHE A 117 7.49 10.15 4.97
CA PHE A 117 6.34 9.55 4.27
C PHE A 117 6.64 9.11 2.84
N GLY A 118 7.60 9.77 2.17
CA GLY A 118 8.03 9.39 0.83
C GLY A 118 8.70 8.02 0.80
N GLU A 119 9.52 7.69 1.80
CA GLU A 119 10.12 6.35 1.93
C GLU A 119 9.07 5.32 2.33
N VAL A 120 8.20 5.66 3.28
CA VAL A 120 7.08 4.80 3.68
C VAL A 120 6.25 4.38 2.46
N GLY A 121 5.88 5.34 1.60
CA GLY A 121 5.10 5.07 0.40
C GLY A 121 5.84 4.19 -0.60
N ARG A 122 7.15 4.40 -0.80
CA ARG A 122 7.98 3.59 -1.70
C ARG A 122 8.11 2.15 -1.22
N GLU A 123 8.46 1.95 0.04
CA GLU A 123 8.66 0.61 0.60
C GLU A 123 7.37 -0.21 0.58
N ILE A 124 6.23 0.40 0.90
CA ILE A 124 4.92 -0.25 0.82
C ILE A 124 4.57 -0.59 -0.64
N TYR A 125 4.82 0.33 -1.58
CA TYR A 125 4.59 0.09 -3.00
C TYR A 125 5.40 -1.10 -3.49
N ASP A 126 6.71 -1.12 -3.20
CA ASP A 126 7.64 -2.15 -3.67
C ASP A 126 7.26 -3.52 -3.11
N PHE A 127 7.01 -3.63 -1.80
CA PHE A 127 6.55 -4.88 -1.20
C PHE A 127 5.21 -5.35 -1.77
N PHE A 128 4.21 -4.46 -1.82
CA PHE A 128 2.88 -4.85 -2.27
C PHE A 128 2.90 -5.30 -3.73
N TRP A 129 3.63 -4.59 -4.59
CA TRP A 129 3.67 -4.90 -6.01
C TRP A 129 4.52 -6.13 -6.29
N ALA A 130 5.78 -6.15 -5.84
CA ALA A 130 6.76 -7.15 -6.28
C ALA A 130 6.77 -8.42 -5.44
N ASP A 131 6.42 -8.34 -4.14
CA ASP A 131 6.50 -9.49 -3.24
C ASP A 131 5.10 -10.10 -2.96
N PHE A 132 4.04 -9.30 -2.86
CA PHE A 132 2.70 -9.78 -2.50
C PHE A 132 1.78 -10.07 -3.69
N ALA A 133 1.80 -9.23 -4.72
CA ALA A 133 0.78 -9.24 -5.78
C ALA A 133 1.26 -9.70 -7.17
N ASP A 134 2.56 -9.93 -7.37
CA ASP A 134 3.15 -10.53 -8.56
C ASP A 134 3.55 -11.98 -8.28
#